data_AF-A0A1Q9Q2A8-F1
#
_entry.id   AF-A0A1Q9Q2A8-F1
#
_cell.length_a   1.000
_cell.length_b   1.000
_cell.length_c   1.000
_cell.angle_alpha   90.00
_cell.angle_beta   90.00
_cell.angle_gamma   90.00
#
_symmetry.space_group_name_H-M   'P 1'
#
loop_
_entity.id
_entity.type
_entity.pdbx_description
1 polymer ?
#
loop_
_entity_poly.entity_id
_entity_poly.type
_entity_poly.pdbx_seq_one_letter_code
_entity_poly.pdbx_strand_id
1 'polypeptide(L)'
;MLCEMLKNKKILHILKKNKIPAAIYNEIIKLATFRNPEYYKAQAKRMSTYGIQKSINCLSENNDYLILPRGCLEALKGLLNFHSIEFGLKDHSFEGERIEVNFHGHLTSKQVDAIQSLVTHDNGLLAATTGFGKTVTAAALIAKRKSDAKSQGWPPPHHIYAVWANPL
;
A
#
# COMPACT_ATOMS: atom_id res chain seq x y z
N MET A 1 -6.60 -10.28 -19.26
CA MET A 1 -6.20 -8.85 -19.26
C MET A 1 -5.92 -8.30 -17.87
N LEU A 2 -6.81 -8.45 -16.88
CA LEU A 2 -6.53 -8.06 -15.48
C LEU A 2 -5.25 -8.74 -14.92
N CYS A 3 -5.07 -10.04 -15.16
CA CYS A 3 -3.89 -10.80 -14.70
C CYS A 3 -2.55 -10.37 -15.31
N GLU A 4 -2.54 -9.75 -16.49
CA GLU A 4 -1.30 -9.29 -17.16
C GLU A 4 -0.77 -8.01 -16.52
N MET A 5 -1.69 -7.13 -16.10
CA MET A 5 -1.38 -5.85 -15.46
C MET A 5 -0.82 -6.03 -14.03
N LEU A 6 -1.09 -7.17 -13.40
CA LEU A 6 -0.60 -7.50 -12.06
C LEU A 6 0.89 -7.85 -12.03
N LYS A 7 1.49 -8.12 -13.19
CA LYS A 7 2.87 -8.63 -13.27
C LYS A 7 3.95 -7.58 -12.97
N ASN A 8 3.63 -6.29 -12.91
CA ASN A 8 4.68 -5.24 -12.88
C ASN A 8 4.47 -4.04 -11.94
N LYS A 9 3.41 -3.96 -11.12
CA LYS A 9 3.24 -2.80 -10.22
C LYS A 9 2.66 -3.15 -8.84
N LYS A 10 3.38 -2.66 -7.83
CA LYS A 10 3.11 -2.61 -6.38
C LYS A 10 1.62 -2.57 -6.01
N ILE A 11 1.11 -3.59 -5.32
CA ILE A 11 -0.05 -3.56 -4.38
C ILE A 11 -1.05 -2.41 -4.60
N LEU A 12 -2.10 -2.66 -5.39
CA LEU A 12 -2.97 -1.64 -5.98
C LEU A 12 -4.44 -1.82 -5.59
N HIS A 13 -5.15 -0.71 -5.34
CA HIS A 13 -6.62 -0.69 -5.29
C HIS A 13 -7.17 -0.40 -6.67
N ILE A 14 -8.10 -1.22 -7.13
CA ILE A 14 -8.68 -1.12 -8.48
C ILE A 14 -10.12 -0.63 -8.37
N LEU A 15 -10.40 0.54 -8.94
CA LEU A 15 -11.74 1.14 -9.02
C LEU A 15 -12.21 1.21 -10.46
N LYS A 16 -13.47 0.88 -10.74
CA LYS A 16 -14.06 1.06 -12.09
C LYS A 16 -14.40 2.52 -12.36
N LYS A 17 -13.81 3.10 -13.41
CA LYS A 17 -14.02 4.50 -13.82
C LYS A 17 -15.49 4.84 -14.07
N ASN A 18 -16.21 3.95 -14.76
CA ASN A 18 -17.59 4.20 -15.20
C ASN A 18 -18.63 4.26 -14.06
N LYS A 19 -18.21 3.98 -12.82
CA LYS A 19 -19.06 4.04 -11.63
C LYS A 19 -18.69 5.17 -10.68
N ILE A 20 -17.77 6.06 -11.07
CA ILE A 20 -17.29 7.16 -10.23
C ILE A 20 -17.73 8.50 -10.85
N PRO A 21 -18.53 9.30 -10.13
CA PRO A 21 -18.84 10.67 -10.53
C PRO A 21 -17.56 11.51 -10.70
N ALA A 22 -17.56 12.41 -11.68
CA ALA A 22 -16.38 13.25 -11.99
C ALA A 22 -15.90 14.12 -10.80
N ALA A 23 -16.81 14.52 -9.91
CA ALA A 23 -16.45 15.24 -8.68
C ALA A 23 -15.55 14.38 -7.77
N ILE A 24 -15.92 13.12 -7.56
CA ILE A 24 -15.21 12.16 -6.71
C ILE A 24 -13.92 11.70 -7.37
N TYR A 25 -13.89 11.61 -8.70
CA TYR A 25 -12.69 11.33 -9.47
C TYR A 25 -11.55 12.31 -9.13
N ASN A 26 -11.85 13.61 -9.07
CA ASN A 26 -10.87 14.63 -8.71
C ASN A 26 -10.42 14.53 -7.25
N GLU A 27 -11.30 14.12 -6.34
CA GLU A 27 -10.93 13.87 -4.95
C GLU A 27 -10.02 12.64 -4.81
N ILE A 28 -10.27 11.58 -5.57
CA ILE A 28 -9.42 10.39 -5.64
C ILE A 28 -8.02 10.75 -6.17
N ILE A 29 -7.93 11.61 -7.20
CA ILE A 29 -6.63 12.13 -7.68
C ILE A 29 -5.89 12.85 -6.55
N LYS A 30 -6.59 13.71 -5.80
CA LYS A 30 -6.00 14.44 -4.67
C LYS A 30 -5.51 13.49 -3.58
N LEU A 31 -6.24 12.41 -3.29
CA LEU A 31 -5.81 11.40 -2.31
C LEU A 31 -4.51 10.69 -2.72
N ALA A 32 -4.31 10.46 -4.03
CA ALA A 32 -3.10 9.82 -4.56
C ALA A 32 -1.98 10.82 -4.90
N THR A 33 -2.20 12.12 -4.69
CA THR A 33 -1.24 13.18 -5.04
C THR A 33 -0.68 13.82 -3.78
N PHE A 34 0.64 13.94 -3.70
CA PHE A 34 1.30 14.64 -2.59
C PHE A 34 2.30 15.68 -3.08
N ARG A 35 2.65 16.60 -2.19
CA ARG A 35 3.62 17.67 -2.45
C ARG A 35 5.02 17.08 -2.64
N ASN A 36 5.71 17.46 -3.71
CA ASN A 36 7.05 16.96 -3.98
C ASN A 36 8.07 17.65 -3.06
N PRO A 37 8.64 16.98 -2.05
CA PRO A 37 9.56 17.61 -1.11
C PRO A 37 10.81 18.20 -1.79
N GLU A 38 11.26 17.62 -2.91
CA GLU A 38 12.42 18.11 -3.65
C GLU A 38 12.17 19.49 -4.28
N TYR A 39 10.95 19.73 -4.77
CA TYR A 39 10.55 21.04 -5.28
C TYR A 39 10.67 22.11 -4.20
N TYR A 40 10.09 21.85 -3.03
CA TYR A 40 10.07 22.80 -1.93
C TYR A 40 11.46 23.00 -1.30
N LYS A 41 12.29 21.95 -1.24
CA LYS A 41 13.71 22.08 -0.85
C LYS A 41 14.50 22.96 -1.81
N ALA A 42 14.35 22.75 -3.12
CA ALA A 42 15.03 23.56 -4.13
C ALA A 42 14.59 25.03 -4.07
N GLN A 43 13.28 25.27 -3.94
CA GLN A 43 12.70 26.60 -3.76
C GLN A 43 13.24 27.30 -2.50
N ALA A 44 13.25 26.62 -1.35
CA ALA A 44 13.78 27.17 -0.09
C ALA A 44 15.28 27.52 -0.18
N LYS A 45 16.04 26.74 -0.94
CA LYS A 45 17.47 26.96 -1.20
C LYS A 45 17.74 27.99 -2.30
N ARG A 46 16.71 28.63 -2.87
CA ARG A 46 16.80 29.55 -4.03
C ARG A 46 17.53 28.92 -5.24
N MET A 47 17.46 27.60 -5.36
CA MET A 47 17.98 26.86 -6.51
C MET A 47 16.91 26.79 -7.61
N SER A 48 17.33 26.52 -8.84
CA SER A 48 16.40 26.35 -9.96
C SER A 48 15.40 25.23 -9.66
N THR A 49 14.12 25.52 -9.86
CA THR A 49 13.03 24.53 -9.80
C THR A 49 12.64 24.02 -11.19
N TYR A 50 13.38 24.44 -12.22
CA TYR A 50 13.13 24.06 -13.61
C TYR A 50 13.28 22.54 -13.77
N GLY A 51 12.24 21.89 -14.31
CA GLY A 51 12.18 20.43 -14.47
C GLY A 51 11.76 19.65 -13.21
N ILE A 52 11.55 20.30 -12.06
CA ILE A 52 11.06 19.65 -10.85
C ILE A 52 9.54 19.88 -10.74
N GLN A 53 8.77 18.80 -10.73
CA GLN A 53 7.31 18.89 -10.53
C GLN A 53 6.97 19.31 -9.10
N LYS A 54 5.98 20.19 -8.93
CA LYS A 54 5.48 20.65 -7.60
C LYS A 54 4.81 19.55 -6.79
N SER A 55 4.14 18.62 -7.46
CA SER A 55 3.39 17.53 -6.86
C SER A 55 3.66 16.24 -7.60
N ILE A 56 3.62 15.13 -6.88
CA ILE A 56 3.78 13.77 -7.42
C ILE A 56 2.41 13.10 -7.36
N ASN A 57 1.91 12.66 -8.51
CA ASN A 57 0.69 11.87 -8.61
C ASN A 57 1.06 10.38 -8.66
N CYS A 58 0.57 9.59 -7.71
CA CYS A 58 0.78 8.14 -7.65
C CYS A 58 -0.40 7.32 -8.19
N LEU A 59 -1.42 7.98 -8.75
CA LEU A 59 -2.50 7.33 -9.46
C LEU A 59 -1.99 6.77 -10.78
N SER A 60 -2.32 5.51 -11.06
CA SER A 60 -2.20 4.93 -12.39
C SER A 60 -3.60 4.71 -12.95
N GLU A 61 -3.76 4.86 -14.25
CA GLU A 61 -5.06 4.68 -14.90
C GLU A 61 -4.95 3.81 -16.14
N ASN A 62 -5.99 3.02 -16.37
CA ASN A 62 -6.24 2.28 -17.60
C ASN A 62 -7.60 2.69 -18.17
N ASN A 63 -8.02 2.09 -19.29
CA ASN A 63 -9.29 2.41 -19.95
C ASN A 63 -10.49 2.27 -18.99
N ASP A 64 -10.54 1.20 -18.21
CA ASP A 64 -11.70 0.93 -17.33
C ASP A 64 -11.43 1.17 -15.84
N TYR A 65 -10.17 1.35 -15.45
CA TYR A 65 -9.76 1.25 -14.06
C TYR A 65 -8.87 2.41 -13.58
N LEU A 66 -9.12 2.85 -12.35
CA LEU A 66 -8.21 3.64 -11.55
C LEU A 66 -7.45 2.75 -10.59
N ILE A 67 -6.18 3.05 -10.42
CA ILE A 67 -5.24 2.22 -9.70
C ILE A 67 -4.56 3.10 -8.65
N LEU A 68 -4.87 2.86 -7.36
CA LEU A 68 -4.34 3.64 -6.25
C LEU A 68 -3.26 2.88 -5.45
N PRO A 69 -2.33 3.61 -4.81
CA PRO A 69 -1.40 3.03 -3.85
C PRO A 69 -2.14 2.37 -2.67
N ARG A 70 -1.60 1.26 -2.15
CA ARG A 70 -2.16 0.56 -0.98
C ARG A 70 -2.49 1.49 0.20
N GLY A 71 -1.59 2.44 0.49
CA GLY A 71 -1.72 3.36 1.62
C GLY A 71 -2.91 4.32 1.52
N CYS A 72 -3.55 4.44 0.36
CA CYS A 72 -4.73 5.27 0.17
C CYS A 72 -6.03 4.56 0.54
N LEU A 73 -6.02 3.27 0.95
CA LEU A 73 -7.25 2.50 1.19
C LEU A 73 -8.19 3.19 2.17
N GLU A 74 -7.69 3.49 3.37
CA GLU A 74 -8.53 4.01 4.45
C GLU A 74 -9.06 5.41 4.12
N ALA A 75 -8.24 6.24 3.46
CA ALA A 75 -8.68 7.55 2.99
C ALA A 75 -9.73 7.43 1.87
N LEU A 76 -9.58 6.46 0.97
CA LEU A 76 -10.55 6.18 -0.09
C LEU A 76 -11.88 5.66 0.49
N LYS A 77 -11.84 4.74 1.45
CA LYS A 77 -13.04 4.27 2.18
C LYS A 77 -13.74 5.44 2.86
N GLY A 78 -12.98 6.29 3.55
CA GLY A 78 -13.50 7.51 4.19
C GLY A 78 -14.16 8.45 3.21
N LEU A 79 -13.54 8.68 2.04
CA LEU A 79 -14.11 9.51 0.98
C LEU A 79 -15.42 8.93 0.43
N LEU A 80 -15.46 7.64 0.13
CA LEU A 80 -16.66 7.00 -0.41
C LEU A 80 -17.80 7.00 0.62
N ASN A 81 -17.50 6.73 1.89
CA ASN A 81 -18.47 6.81 2.99
C ASN A 81 -18.99 8.24 3.19
N PHE A 82 -18.13 9.26 3.10
CA PHE A 82 -18.54 10.66 3.22
C PHE A 82 -19.57 11.04 2.14
N HIS A 83 -19.40 10.52 0.93
CA HIS A 83 -20.33 10.72 -0.19
C HIS A 83 -21.50 9.71 -0.20
N SER A 84 -21.66 8.90 0.85
CA SER A 84 -22.70 7.85 0.97
C SER A 84 -22.71 6.87 -0.22
N ILE A 85 -21.54 6.61 -0.79
CA ILE A 85 -21.39 5.65 -1.88
C ILE A 85 -21.16 4.27 -1.29
N GLU A 86 -22.06 3.35 -1.60
CA GLU A 86 -21.88 1.95 -1.27
C GLU A 86 -20.69 1.40 -2.06
N PHE A 87 -19.75 0.76 -1.37
CA PHE A 87 -18.64 0.08 -2.01
C PHE A 87 -18.36 -1.28 -1.42
N GLY A 88 -17.94 -2.21 -2.28
CA GLY A 88 -17.46 -3.52 -1.86
C GLY A 88 -15.96 -3.64 -2.04
N LEU A 89 -15.30 -4.29 -1.08
CA LEU A 89 -13.88 -4.62 -1.11
C LEU A 89 -13.73 -6.12 -1.36
N LYS A 90 -13.10 -6.50 -2.47
CA LYS A 90 -12.72 -7.89 -2.72
C LYS A 90 -11.23 -8.05 -2.62
N ASP A 91 -10.83 -8.86 -1.66
CA ASP A 91 -9.45 -9.22 -1.42
C ASP A 91 -9.00 -10.31 -2.40
N HIS A 92 -7.95 -10.03 -3.16
CA HIS A 92 -7.26 -10.95 -4.06
C HIS A 92 -5.80 -11.17 -3.61
N SER A 93 -5.53 -10.95 -2.33
CA SER A 93 -4.22 -11.18 -1.72
C SER A 93 -3.82 -12.64 -1.74
N PHE A 94 -2.53 -12.87 -1.89
CA PHE A 94 -1.94 -14.18 -1.66
C PHE A 94 -1.57 -14.31 -0.18
N GLU A 95 -2.13 -15.32 0.48
CA GLU A 95 -1.88 -15.58 1.91
C GLU A 95 -0.50 -16.17 2.20
N GLY A 96 0.26 -16.52 1.15
CA GLY A 96 1.54 -17.19 1.27
C GLY A 96 1.40 -18.71 1.41
N GLU A 97 2.53 -19.40 1.37
CA GLU A 97 2.60 -20.80 1.76
C GLU A 97 2.99 -20.91 3.23
N ARG A 98 2.37 -21.86 3.92
CA ARG A 98 2.70 -22.12 5.32
C ARG A 98 4.10 -22.71 5.42
N ILE A 99 4.94 -22.11 6.25
CA ILE A 99 6.29 -22.60 6.55
C ILE A 99 6.39 -23.05 8.00
N GLU A 100 7.06 -24.17 8.21
CA GLU A 100 7.39 -24.68 9.54
C GLU A 100 8.76 -24.15 9.97
N VAL A 101 8.75 -23.01 10.65
CA VAL A 101 9.96 -22.37 11.18
C VAL A 101 9.76 -21.95 12.62
N ASN A 102 10.82 -22.05 13.41
CA ASN A 102 10.89 -21.56 14.77
C ASN A 102 11.99 -20.50 14.89
N PHE A 103 11.72 -19.44 15.63
CA PHE A 103 12.72 -18.41 15.91
C PHE A 103 13.51 -18.77 17.16
N HIS A 104 14.83 -18.88 17.04
CA HIS A 104 15.73 -19.28 18.14
C HIS A 104 16.50 -18.11 18.77
N GLY A 105 16.24 -16.87 18.35
CA GLY A 105 16.87 -15.69 18.94
C GLY A 105 16.18 -15.21 20.21
N HIS A 106 16.86 -14.36 20.97
CA HIS A 106 16.28 -13.67 22.12
C HIS A 106 15.86 -12.26 21.72
N LEU A 107 14.59 -11.92 21.96
CA LEU A 107 14.04 -10.60 21.67
C LEU A 107 14.14 -9.72 22.91
N THR A 108 14.54 -8.46 22.70
CA THR A 108 14.40 -7.41 23.71
C THR A 108 12.92 -7.05 23.89
N SER A 109 12.54 -6.47 25.03
CA SER A 109 11.16 -6.02 25.29
C SER A 109 10.60 -5.14 24.18
N LYS A 110 11.37 -4.15 23.72
CA LYS A 110 10.98 -3.26 22.61
C LYS A 110 10.73 -3.99 21.29
N GLN A 111 11.47 -5.06 21.00
CA GLN A 111 11.26 -5.87 19.79
C GLN A 111 10.00 -6.73 19.91
N VAL A 112 9.70 -7.24 21.11
CA VAL A 112 8.45 -7.97 21.38
C VAL A 112 7.25 -7.05 21.16
N ASP A 113 7.27 -5.86 21.72
CA ASP A 113 6.19 -4.86 21.56
C ASP A 113 5.97 -4.50 20.09
N ALA A 114 7.07 -4.27 19.36
CA ALA A 114 7.01 -3.99 17.93
C ALA A 114 6.38 -5.15 17.14
N ILE A 115 6.77 -6.40 17.41
CA ILE A 115 6.21 -7.57 16.74
C ILE A 115 4.73 -7.74 17.08
N GLN A 116 4.34 -7.56 18.34
CA GLN A 116 2.93 -7.67 18.75
C GLN A 116 2.06 -6.65 18.00
N SER A 117 2.50 -5.40 17.91
CA SER A 117 1.82 -4.35 17.15
C SER A 117 1.77 -4.65 15.64
N LEU A 118 2.84 -5.21 15.06
CA LEU A 118 2.89 -5.55 13.64
C LEU A 118 2.07 -6.79 13.28
N VAL A 119 1.85 -7.73 14.19
CA VAL A 119 1.07 -8.95 13.90
C VAL A 119 -0.43 -8.67 13.82
N THR A 120 -0.94 -7.65 14.52
CA THR A 120 -2.36 -7.29 14.47
C THR A 120 -2.77 -6.57 13.19
N HIS A 121 -1.82 -6.25 12.31
CA HIS A 121 -2.06 -5.53 11.07
C HIS A 121 -1.47 -6.29 9.89
N ASP A 122 -2.17 -6.32 8.77
CA ASP A 122 -1.64 -6.93 7.54
C ASP A 122 -0.38 -6.21 7.05
N ASN A 123 -0.27 -4.90 7.35
CA ASN A 123 0.84 -4.05 6.98
C ASN A 123 1.26 -3.14 8.12
N GLY A 124 2.56 -2.86 8.17
CA GLY A 124 3.10 -1.83 9.05
C GLY A 124 4.48 -1.40 8.60
N LEU A 125 4.89 -0.22 9.08
CA LEU A 125 6.25 0.28 8.92
C LEU A 125 6.98 0.19 10.26
N LEU A 126 8.04 -0.62 10.30
CA LEU A 126 8.94 -0.62 11.44
C LEU A 126 10.02 0.45 11.25
N ALA A 127 9.76 1.66 11.74
CA ALA A 127 10.73 2.74 11.76
C ALA A 127 11.58 2.66 13.04
N ALA A 128 12.77 2.04 12.94
CA ALA A 128 13.70 1.92 14.06
C ALA A 128 15.12 2.29 13.64
N THR A 129 15.92 2.80 14.58
CA THR A 129 17.32 3.19 14.35
C THR A 129 18.20 1.98 13.97
N THR A 130 19.39 2.25 13.44
CA THR A 130 20.44 1.24 13.31
C THR A 130 20.81 0.71 14.71
N GLY A 131 21.05 -0.59 14.84
CA GLY A 131 21.26 -1.23 16.15
C GLY A 131 20.00 -1.73 16.87
N PHE A 132 18.79 -1.34 16.46
CA PHE A 132 17.54 -1.91 17.02
C PHE A 132 17.38 -3.42 16.72
N GLY A 133 18.07 -3.95 15.70
CA GLY A 133 17.93 -5.34 15.28
C GLY A 133 16.74 -5.59 14.35
N LYS A 134 16.44 -4.67 13.43
CA LYS A 134 15.35 -4.80 12.44
C LYS A 134 15.31 -6.16 11.73
N THR A 135 16.48 -6.71 11.37
CA THR A 135 16.59 -8.04 10.76
C THR A 135 16.12 -9.15 11.69
N VAL A 136 16.52 -9.08 12.96
CA VAL A 136 16.12 -10.04 14.00
C VAL A 136 14.61 -9.94 14.25
N THR A 137 14.09 -8.71 14.35
CA THR A 137 12.64 -8.45 14.48
C THR A 137 11.85 -8.98 13.28
N ALA A 138 12.36 -8.79 12.06
CA ALA A 138 11.73 -9.29 10.84
C ALA A 138 11.73 -10.83 10.78
N ALA A 139 12.85 -11.48 11.11
CA ALA A 139 12.92 -12.93 11.16
C ALA A 139 11.96 -13.53 12.19
N ALA A 140 11.87 -12.92 13.37
CA ALA A 140 10.91 -13.32 14.40
C ALA A 140 9.45 -13.08 13.96
N LEU A 141 9.18 -12.00 13.25
CA LEU A 141 7.85 -11.72 12.69
C LEU A 141 7.45 -12.76 11.64
N ILE A 142 8.36 -13.14 10.74
CA ILE A 142 8.15 -14.22 9.75
C ILE A 142 7.85 -15.54 10.46
N ALA A 143 8.66 -15.90 11.47
CA ALA A 143 8.44 -17.13 12.22
C ALA A 143 7.12 -17.14 13.00
N LYS A 144 6.68 -15.98 13.48
CA LYS A 144 5.38 -15.82 14.15
C LYS A 144 4.20 -15.92 13.18
N ARG A 145 4.33 -15.39 11.96
CA ARG A 145 3.31 -15.49 10.89
C ARG A 145 3.28 -16.86 10.21
N LYS A 146 4.39 -17.62 10.24
CA LYS A 146 4.55 -18.95 9.62
C LYS A 146 4.14 -19.01 8.15
N SER A 147 4.36 -17.91 7.42
CA SER A 147 3.97 -17.76 6.01
C SER A 147 5.15 -17.23 5.21
N ASP A 148 5.48 -17.88 4.09
CA ASP A 148 6.45 -17.40 3.09
C ASP A 148 5.76 -17.07 1.77
N ALA A 149 6.33 -16.16 1.00
CA ALA A 149 5.78 -15.70 -0.28
C ALA A 149 6.25 -16.53 -1.50
N LYS A 150 6.95 -17.65 -1.28
CA LYS A 150 7.47 -18.50 -2.35
C LYS A 150 6.40 -19.47 -2.84
N SER A 151 5.90 -19.30 -4.06
CA SER A 151 5.65 -20.45 -4.97
C SER A 151 5.14 -20.16 -6.39
N GLN A 152 4.80 -18.92 -6.78
CA GLN A 152 4.29 -18.66 -8.14
C GLN A 152 5.03 -17.53 -8.84
N GLY A 153 6.31 -17.77 -9.16
CA GLY A 153 7.13 -16.82 -9.91
C GLY A 153 7.43 -15.54 -9.14
N TRP A 154 8.60 -14.98 -9.39
CA TRP A 154 8.92 -13.64 -8.91
C TRP A 154 8.33 -12.64 -9.91
N PRO A 155 7.49 -11.65 -9.50
CA PRO A 155 7.08 -11.28 -8.14
C PRO A 155 5.82 -12.02 -7.63
N PRO A 156 5.66 -12.19 -6.30
CA PRO A 156 4.51 -12.90 -5.69
C PRO A 156 3.18 -12.17 -5.94
N PRO A 157 2.02 -12.88 -5.95
CA PRO A 157 0.73 -12.25 -6.19
C PRO A 157 0.45 -11.22 -5.10
N HIS A 158 0.22 -9.99 -5.54
CA HIS A 158 0.10 -8.83 -4.68
C HIS A 158 -1.23 -8.81 -3.94
N HIS A 159 -1.29 -8.16 -2.77
CA HIS A 159 -2.55 -7.79 -2.14
C HIS A 159 -3.31 -6.82 -3.06
N ILE A 160 -4.28 -7.35 -3.82
CA ILE A 160 -5.08 -6.54 -4.73
C ILE A 160 -6.45 -6.44 -4.12
N TYR A 161 -6.89 -5.24 -3.84
CA TYR A 161 -8.26 -5.02 -3.45
C TYR A 161 -9.01 -4.39 -4.61
N ALA A 162 -10.02 -5.11 -5.12
CA ALA A 162 -10.97 -4.51 -6.02
C ALA A 162 -12.00 -3.76 -5.19
N VAL A 163 -12.10 -2.45 -5.42
CA VAL A 163 -13.14 -1.61 -4.84
C VAL A 163 -14.14 -1.33 -5.97
N TRP A 164 -15.40 -1.72 -5.80
CA TRP A 164 -16.47 -1.24 -6.67
C TRP A 164 -17.35 -0.29 -5.90
N ALA A 165 -17.71 0.83 -6.53
CA ALA A 165 -18.77 1.71 -6.06
C ALA A 165 -20.08 1.32 -6.74
N ASN A 166 -21.21 1.32 -6.03
CA ASN A 166 -22.53 1.35 -6.63
C ASN A 166 -23.05 2.79 -6.60
N PRO A 167 -23.46 3.37 -7.74
CA PRO A 167 -24.25 4.58 -7.70
C PRO A 167 -25.58 4.27 -7.00
N LEU A 168 -26.00 5.17 -6.10
CA LEU A 168 -27.39 5.23 -5.64
C LEU A 168 -28.33 5.48 -6.83
#